data_AF-A0A6B1CVF2-F1
#
_entry.id   AF-A0A6B1CVF2-F1
#
_cell.length_a   1.000
_cell.length_b   1.000
_cell.length_c   1.000
_cell.angle_alpha   90.00
_cell.angle_beta   90.00
_cell.angle_gamma   90.00
#
_symmetry.space_group_name_H-M   'P 1'
#
loop_
_entity.id
_entity.type
_entity.pdbx_description
1 polymer ?
#
loop_
_entity_poly.entity_id
_entity_poly.type
_entity_poly.pdbx_seq_one_letter_code
_entity_poly.pdbx_strand_id
1 'polypeptide(L)'
;MSRISNQQSEVNHNYEAFMKQLPELMPTHGGKFALMHDGKIVEFFDTARDAFVAGQALFKPDHCFSIQEVIQGPIDLGFYSHAML
;
A
#
# COMPACT_ATOMS: atom_id res chain seq x y z
N MET A 1 -1.15 27.05 -5.93
CA MET A 1 -0.74 26.20 -4.80
C MET A 1 -1.03 24.76 -5.17
N SER A 2 0.03 23.97 -5.32
CA SER A 2 0.10 22.75 -6.14
C SER A 2 -0.70 21.57 -5.58
N ARG A 3 -1.68 21.07 -6.35
CA ARG A 3 -2.39 19.79 -6.07
C ARG A 3 -1.44 18.59 -5.87
N ILE A 4 -0.21 18.68 -6.39
CA ILE A 4 0.84 17.66 -6.29
C ILE A 4 1.27 17.39 -4.83
N SER A 5 1.26 18.39 -3.95
CA SER A 5 1.68 18.18 -2.55
C SER A 5 0.69 17.32 -1.76
N ASN A 6 -0.61 17.43 -2.05
CA ASN A 6 -1.65 16.71 -1.29
C ASN A 6 -1.73 15.24 -1.68
N GLN A 7 -1.62 14.90 -2.97
CA GLN A 7 -1.64 13.51 -3.42
C GLN A 7 -0.41 12.75 -2.91
N GLN A 8 0.76 13.36 -2.95
CA GLN A 8 1.97 12.73 -2.38
C GLN A 8 1.87 12.57 -0.86
N SER A 9 1.27 13.55 -0.16
CA SER A 9 1.05 13.47 1.28
C SER A 9 0.10 12.33 1.65
N GLU A 10 -0.97 12.13 0.89
CA GLU A 10 -1.94 11.07 1.14
C GLU A 10 -1.35 9.67 0.83
N VAL A 11 -0.61 9.53 -0.27
CA VAL A 11 0.11 8.29 -0.58
C VAL A 11 1.10 7.93 0.53
N ASN A 12 1.87 8.91 1.03
CA ASN A 12 2.80 8.68 2.13
C ASN A 12 2.06 8.28 3.42
N HIS A 13 0.96 8.96 3.74
CA HIS A 13 0.14 8.65 4.91
C HIS A 13 -0.45 7.23 4.84
N ASN A 14 -1.01 6.86 3.69
CA ASN A 14 -1.55 5.54 3.42
C ASN A 14 -0.46 4.46 3.55
N TYR A 15 0.72 4.73 2.98
CA TYR A 15 1.86 3.81 3.07
C TYR A 15 2.32 3.58 4.51
N GLU A 16 2.50 4.64 5.31
CA GLU A 16 2.89 4.52 6.71
C GLU A 16 1.85 3.74 7.54
N ALA A 17 0.56 3.99 7.31
CA ALA A 17 -0.51 3.27 8.00
C ALA A 17 -0.56 1.79 7.61
N PHE A 18 -0.33 1.48 6.33
CA PHE A 18 -0.26 0.11 5.83
C PHE A 18 0.93 -0.65 6.42
N MET A 19 2.13 -0.04 6.46
CA MET A 19 3.34 -0.68 7.00
C MET A 19 3.20 -1.06 8.49
N LYS A 20 2.47 -0.25 9.27
CA LYS A 20 2.18 -0.56 10.68
C LYS A 20 1.27 -1.79 10.85
N GLN A 21 0.39 -2.05 9.88
CA GLN A 21 -0.56 -3.16 9.90
C GLN A 21 -0.02 -4.40 9.18
N LEU A 22 0.96 -4.26 8.28
CA LEU A 22 1.52 -5.33 7.46
C LEU A 22 1.86 -6.62 8.23
N PRO A 23 2.50 -6.59 9.43
CA PRO A 23 2.80 -7.81 10.18
C PRO A 23 1.56 -8.65 10.54
N GLU A 24 0.42 -7.99 10.79
CA GLU A 24 -0.84 -8.64 11.14
C GLU A 24 -1.61 -9.11 9.90
N LEU A 25 -1.41 -8.43 8.76
CA LEU A 25 -2.04 -8.77 7.49
C LEU A 25 -1.38 -9.96 6.79
N MET A 26 -0.07 -10.14 6.96
CA MET A 26 0.71 -11.18 6.28
C MET A 26 0.13 -12.61 6.43
N PRO A 27 -0.28 -13.07 7.63
CA PRO A 27 -0.79 -14.43 7.79
C PRO A 27 -2.13 -14.71 7.09
N THR A 28 -2.91 -13.66 6.79
CA THR A 28 -4.31 -13.79 6.34
C THR A 28 -4.54 -13.24 4.93
N HIS A 29 -3.77 -12.23 4.52
CA HIS A 29 -3.93 -11.50 3.27
C HIS A 29 -2.65 -11.47 2.43
N GLY A 30 -1.64 -12.26 2.78
CA GLY A 30 -0.41 -12.37 1.99
C GLY A 30 -0.68 -12.65 0.51
N GLY A 31 -0.03 -11.88 -0.37
CA GLY A 31 -0.20 -11.94 -1.83
C GLY A 31 -1.44 -11.21 -2.37
N LYS A 32 -2.28 -10.60 -1.53
CA LYS A 32 -3.40 -9.74 -1.95
C LYS A 32 -2.96 -8.29 -2.10
N PHE A 33 -3.84 -7.49 -2.70
CA PHE A 33 -3.67 -6.06 -2.89
C PHE A 33 -4.64 -5.30 -1.97
N ALA A 34 -4.12 -4.52 -1.04
CA ALA A 34 -4.89 -3.65 -0.18
C ALA A 34 -5.17 -2.32 -0.88
N LEU A 35 -6.44 -1.93 -0.93
CA LEU A 35 -6.86 -0.58 -1.31
C LEU A 35 -6.83 0.32 -0.06
N MET A 36 -6.01 1.35 -0.09
CA MET A 36 -5.85 2.32 0.99
C MET A 36 -6.49 3.66 0.62
N HIS A 37 -7.15 4.28 1.60
CA HIS A 37 -7.67 5.64 1.53
C HIS A 37 -7.67 6.26 2.92
N ASP A 38 -7.18 7.49 3.05
CA ASP A 38 -7.17 8.24 4.31
C ASP A 38 -6.59 7.44 5.50
N GLY A 39 -5.48 6.75 5.27
CA GLY A 39 -4.77 5.95 6.26
C GLY A 39 -5.46 4.64 6.64
N LYS A 40 -6.50 4.22 5.93
CA LYS A 40 -7.28 3.02 6.23
C LYS A 40 -7.28 2.03 5.09
N ILE A 41 -7.30 0.75 5.43
CA ILE A 41 -7.55 -0.33 4.49
C ILE A 41 -9.05 -0.36 4.23
N VAL A 42 -9.43 -0.17 2.98
CA VAL A 42 -10.82 -0.20 2.52
C VAL A 42 -11.22 -1.64 2.25
N GLU A 43 -10.40 -2.36 1.47
CA GLU A 43 -10.69 -3.72 1.03
C GLU A 43 -9.41 -4.40 0.49
N PHE A 44 -9.44 -5.73 0.38
CA PHE A 44 -8.37 -6.54 -0.22
C PHE A 44 -8.85 -7.20 -1.50
N PHE A 45 -7.98 -7.23 -2.50
CA PHE A 45 -8.26 -7.80 -3.82
C PHE A 45 -7.22 -8.83 -4.21
N ASP A 46 -7.60 -9.78 -5.05
CA ASP A 46 -6.66 -10.78 -5.58
C ASP A 46 -5.75 -10.20 -6.68
N THR A 47 -6.14 -9.09 -7.32
CA THR A 47 -5.34 -8.45 -8.36
C THR A 47 -5.26 -6.94 -8.16
N ALA A 48 -4.13 -6.35 -8.55
CA ALA A 48 -3.94 -4.90 -8.59
C ALA A 48 -4.98 -4.21 -9.48
N ARG A 49 -5.43 -4.89 -10.55
CA ARG A 49 -6.43 -4.36 -11.47
C ARG A 49 -7.78 -4.18 -10.79
N ASP A 50 -8.21 -5.15 -10.00
CA ASP A 50 -9.49 -5.08 -9.29
C ASP A 50 -9.47 -4.00 -8.22
N ALA A 51 -8.38 -3.91 -7.46
CA ALA A 51 -8.16 -2.82 -6.50
C ALA A 51 -8.20 -1.44 -7.18
N PHE A 52 -7.64 -1.31 -8.38
CA PHE A 52 -7.63 -0.06 -9.14
C PHE A 52 -9.01 0.31 -9.70
N VAL A 53 -9.75 -0.67 -10.23
CA VAL A 53 -11.12 -0.45 -10.70
C VAL A 53 -12.03 -0.06 -9.54
N ALA A 54 -11.92 -0.74 -8.39
CA ALA A 54 -12.66 -0.42 -7.18
C ALA A 54 -12.31 0.98 -6.65
N GLY A 55 -11.02 1.31 -6.50
CA GLY A 55 -10.59 2.63 -6.06
C GLY A 55 -11.09 3.77 -6.97
N GLN A 56 -11.06 3.57 -8.29
CA GLN A 56 -11.62 4.52 -9.24
C GLN A 56 -13.14 4.64 -9.17
N ALA A 57 -13.86 3.58 -8.81
CA ALA A 57 -15.32 3.62 -8.65
C ALA A 57 -15.72 4.32 -7.34
N LEU A 58 -14.96 4.09 -6.27
CA LEU A 58 -15.26 4.57 -4.92
C LEU A 58 -14.82 6.01 -4.67
N PHE A 59 -13.69 6.46 -5.23
CA PHE A 59 -13.05 7.73 -4.87
C PHE A 59 -13.05 8.79 -5.98
N LYS A 60 -14.03 8.76 -6.90
CA LYS A 60 -14.29 9.88 -7.82
C LYS A 60 -14.98 11.02 -7.07
N PRO A 61 -14.57 12.30 -7.23
CA PRO A 61 -13.63 12.86 -8.22
C PRO A 61 -12.20 13.10 -7.71
N ASP A 62 -11.93 12.90 -6.42
CA ASP A 62 -10.65 13.33 -5.82
C ASP A 62 -9.47 12.38 -6.15
N HIS A 63 -9.76 11.14 -6.56
CA HIS A 63 -8.79 10.11 -6.96
C HIS A 63 -7.67 9.88 -5.94
N CYS A 64 -7.95 10.22 -4.69
CA CYS A 64 -7.07 10.08 -3.56
C CYS A 64 -7.19 8.65 -3.04
N PHE A 65 -6.36 7.73 -3.51
CA PHE A 65 -6.23 6.38 -2.95
C PHE A 65 -4.87 5.80 -3.36
N SER A 66 -4.45 4.75 -2.66
CA SER A 66 -3.27 3.98 -3.06
C SER A 66 -3.51 2.48 -2.98
N ILE A 67 -2.73 1.70 -3.73
CA ILE A 67 -2.82 0.24 -3.73
C ILE A 67 -1.47 -0.29 -3.27
N GLN A 68 -1.50 -1.16 -2.27
CA GLN A 68 -0.33 -1.79 -1.69
C GLN A 68 -0.45 -3.29 -1.77
N GLU A 69 0.59 -3.96 -2.28
CA GLU A 69 0.66 -5.41 -2.24
C GLU A 69 1.04 -5.87 -0.83
N VAL A 70 0.30 -6.85 -0.29
CA VAL A 70 0.56 -7.49 1.00
C VAL A 70 1.62 -8.56 0.80
N ILE A 71 2.84 -8.12 0.56
CA ILE A 71 4.01 -8.99 0.53
C ILE A 71 4.90 -8.65 1.70
N GLN A 72 5.63 -9.65 2.18
CA GLN A 72 6.83 -9.37 2.95
C GLN A 72 7.70 -8.55 2.00
N GLY A 73 7.90 -7.27 2.31
CA GLY A 73 8.78 -6.42 1.53
C GLY A 73 10.11 -7.14 1.31
N PRO A 74 10.89 -6.77 0.28
CA PRO A 74 12.21 -7.35 0.13
C PRO A 74 12.90 -7.29 1.48
N ILE A 75 13.26 -8.46 2.03
CA ILE A 75 14.17 -8.53 3.16
C ILE A 75 15.30 -7.60 2.77
N ASP A 76 15.55 -6.57 3.58
CA ASP A 76 16.64 -5.65 3.32
C ASP A 76 17.94 -6.45 3.46
N LEU A 77 18.37 -7.06 2.35
CA LEU A 77 19.66 -7.74 2.22
C LEU A 77 20.81 -6.71 2.38
N GLY A 78 20.50 -5.41 2.52
CA GLY A 78 21.43 -4.38 2.95
C GLY A 78 22.05 -4.63 4.34
N PHE A 79 21.38 -5.37 5.23
CA PHE A 79 21.98 -5.77 6.52
C PHE A 79 22.76 -7.09 6.48
N TYR A 80 22.60 -7.91 5.43
CA TYR A 80 23.44 -9.09 5.16
C TYR A 80 24.61 -8.79 4.22
N SER A 81 24.96 -7.51 4.03
CA SER A 81 26.25 -7.10 3.43
C SER A 81 27.42 -7.25 4.41
N HIS A 82 27.43 -8.29 5.25
CA HIS A 82 28.68 -8.85 5.73
C HIS A 82 28.96 -10.08 4.88
N ALA A 83 29.79 -9.88 3.85
CA ALA A 83 30.42 -10.96 3.14
C ALA A 83 30.93 -11.98 4.15
N MET A 84 30.40 -13.21 4.11
CA MET A 84 31.21 -14.35 4.52
C MET A 84 32.08 -14.71 3.32
N LEU A 85 33.29 -14.17 3.32
CA LEU A 85 34.46 -14.72 2.65
C LEU A 85 35.61 -14.71 3.65
#